data_AF-A0A9D1UM99-F1
#
_entry.id   AF-A0A9D1UM99-F1
#
_cell.length_a   1.000
_cell.length_b   1.000
_cell.length_c   1.000
_cell.angle_alpha   90.00
_cell.angle_beta   90.00
_cell.angle_gamma   90.00
#
_symmetry.space_group_name_H-M   'P 1'
#
loop_
_entity.id
_entity.type
_entity.pdbx_description
1 polymer ?
#
loop_
_entity_poly.entity_id
_entity_poly.type
_entity_poly.pdbx_seq_one_letter_code
_entity_poly.pdbx_strand_id
1 'polypeptide(L)'
;LTYKGPGLMVREEYNLPLSESGYAHLRAKADGTPITKERYRIPFQGHTIELDIFAKPFAPLVLAEVEFDTEEAAKAFTPPDWFGREVTGDPAYTNANLSRRACLEI
;
A
#
# COMPACT_ATOMS: atom_id res chain seq x y z
N LEU A 1 5.65 -14.68 0.31
CA LEU A 1 6.62 -13.71 -0.23
C LEU A 1 6.06 -13.20 -1.54
N THR A 2 5.93 -11.90 -1.67
CA THR A 2 5.36 -11.28 -2.86
C THR A 2 6.46 -10.54 -3.60
N TYR A 3 6.66 -10.88 -4.87
CA TYR A 3 7.55 -10.15 -5.77
C TYR A 3 6.70 -9.31 -6.71
N LYS A 4 6.98 -8.00 -6.76
CA LYS A 4 6.32 -7.06 -7.67
C LYS A 4 7.32 -6.61 -8.73
N GLY A 5 6.99 -6.81 -10.00
CA GLY A 5 7.80 -6.39 -11.14
C GLY A 5 7.92 -4.87 -11.29
N PRO A 6 8.82 -4.38 -12.15
CA PRO A 6 8.98 -2.95 -12.43
C PRO A 6 7.73 -2.39 -13.13
N GLY A 7 7.35 -1.14 -12.81
CA GLY A 7 6.16 -0.45 -13.35
C GLY A 7 5.50 0.46 -12.30
N LEU A 8 4.70 1.45 -12.71
CA LEU A 8 3.91 2.30 -11.79
C LEU A 8 2.38 2.07 -11.95
N MET A 9 1.91 1.81 -13.18
CA MET A 9 0.48 1.63 -13.48
C MET A 9 0.06 0.16 -13.69
N VAL A 10 0.94 -0.70 -14.18
CA VAL A 10 0.69 -2.14 -14.34
C VAL A 10 1.92 -2.88 -13.81
N ARG A 11 1.72 -3.83 -12.90
CA ARG A 11 2.79 -4.63 -12.29
C ARG A 11 2.42 -6.11 -12.29
N GLU A 12 3.35 -6.95 -12.71
CA GLU A 12 3.27 -8.38 -12.44
C GLU A 12 3.54 -8.65 -10.97
N GLU A 13 2.62 -9.35 -10.30
CA GLU A 13 2.73 -9.73 -8.90
C GLU A 13 2.75 -11.25 -8.76
N TYR A 14 3.84 -11.79 -8.19
CA TYR A 14 3.98 -13.22 -7.91
C TYR A 14 3.92 -13.47 -6.41
N ASN A 15 2.95 -14.28 -5.99
CA ASN A 15 2.76 -14.69 -4.61
C ASN A 15 3.30 -16.10 -4.39
N LEU A 16 4.38 -16.20 -3.61
CA LEU A 16 5.02 -17.47 -3.24
C LEU A 16 4.68 -17.85 -1.78
N PRO A 17 4.41 -19.13 -1.48
CA PRO A 17 4.24 -19.58 -0.12
C PRO A 17 5.52 -19.31 0.69
N LEU A 18 5.36 -18.87 1.93
CA LEU A 18 6.47 -18.54 2.82
C LEU A 18 6.22 -19.18 4.18
N SER A 19 7.17 -20.00 4.65
CA SER A 19 7.13 -20.56 6.00
C SER A 19 7.47 -19.50 7.03
N GLU A 20 7.09 -19.74 8.29
CA GLU A 20 7.45 -18.88 9.42
C GLU A 20 8.97 -18.72 9.56
N SER A 21 9.73 -19.82 9.43
CA SER A 21 11.19 -19.81 9.44
C SER A 21 11.78 -18.98 8.29
N GLY A 22 11.21 -19.07 7.09
CA GLY A 22 11.59 -18.27 5.93
C GLY A 22 11.30 -16.79 6.13
N TYR A 23 10.14 -16.46 6.72
CA TYR A 23 9.79 -15.10 7.09
C TYR A 23 10.78 -14.49 8.08
N ALA A 24 11.08 -15.20 9.18
CA ALA A 24 12.02 -14.71 10.20
C ALA A 24 13.41 -14.45 9.63
N HIS A 25 13.89 -15.35 8.75
CA HIS A 25 15.17 -15.21 8.09
C HIS A 25 15.22 -13.99 7.13
N LEU A 26 14.16 -13.77 6.34
CA LEU A 26 14.07 -12.63 5.43
C LEU A 26 13.89 -11.31 6.17
N ARG A 27 13.09 -11.30 7.25
CA ARG A 27 12.86 -10.13 8.09
C ARG A 27 14.17 -9.56 8.66
N ALA A 28 15.10 -10.42 9.04
CA ALA A 28 16.41 -10.01 9.53
C ALA A 28 17.30 -9.36 8.44
N LYS A 29 16.97 -9.55 7.16
CA LYS A 29 17.66 -8.97 6.00
C LYS A 29 16.90 -7.81 5.37
N ALA A 30 15.78 -7.40 5.94
CA ALA A 30 14.99 -6.30 5.40
C ALA A 30 15.70 -4.98 5.71
N ASP A 31 16.09 -4.27 4.65
CA ASP A 31 16.60 -2.90 4.77
C ASP A 31 15.45 -1.90 4.95
N GLY A 32 15.67 -0.87 5.76
CA GLY A 32 14.67 0.14 6.10
C GLY A 32 13.73 -0.29 7.24
N THR A 33 12.63 0.44 7.41
CA THR A 33 11.70 0.17 8.52
C THR A 33 10.56 -0.74 8.08
N PRO A 34 10.31 -1.86 8.79
CA PRO A 34 9.16 -2.71 8.52
C PRO A 34 7.85 -1.93 8.59
N ILE A 35 7.08 -1.97 7.52
CA ILE A 35 5.74 -1.40 7.48
C ILE A 35 4.77 -2.43 8.07
N THR A 36 4.02 -2.02 9.08
CA THR A 36 2.92 -2.80 9.65
C THR A 36 1.63 -2.01 9.43
N LYS A 37 0.61 -2.66 8.87
CA LYS A 37 -0.68 -2.04 8.56
C LYS A 37 -1.82 -3.04 8.68
N GLU A 38 -2.99 -2.54 9.03
CA GLU A 38 -4.26 -3.27 8.97
C GLU A 38 -5.00 -2.85 7.70
N ARG A 39 -5.37 -3.82 6.86
CA ARG A 39 -6.05 -3.58 5.58
C ARG A 39 -7.51 -4.00 5.67
N TYR A 40 -8.42 -3.06 5.49
CA TYR A 40 -9.85 -3.29 5.35
C TYR A 40 -10.24 -3.26 3.87
N ARG A 41 -11.05 -4.23 3.44
CA ARG A 41 -11.63 -4.26 2.10
C ARG A 41 -13.09 -3.85 2.19
N ILE A 42 -13.41 -2.68 1.64
CA ILE A 42 -14.74 -2.08 1.72
C ILE A 42 -15.36 -2.09 0.32
N PRO A 43 -16.41 -2.88 0.07
CA PRO A 43 -17.14 -2.83 -1.20
C PRO A 43 -17.80 -1.46 -1.39
N PHE A 44 -17.60 -0.82 -2.54
CA PHE A 44 -18.16 0.48 -2.85
C PHE A 44 -18.41 0.66 -4.34
N GLN A 45 -19.67 0.86 -4.74
CA GLN A 45 -20.09 1.16 -6.12
C GLN A 45 -19.52 0.21 -7.19
N GLY A 46 -19.40 -1.09 -6.88
CA GLY A 46 -18.84 -2.08 -7.80
C GLY A 46 -17.31 -2.19 -7.78
N HIS A 47 -16.64 -1.36 -6.99
CA HIS A 47 -15.21 -1.41 -6.72
C HIS A 47 -14.93 -1.90 -5.29
N THR A 48 -13.68 -2.22 -5.01
CA THR A 48 -13.21 -2.50 -3.65
C THR A 48 -12.25 -1.41 -3.25
N ILE A 49 -12.55 -0.74 -2.13
CA ILE A 49 -11.64 0.20 -1.49
C ILE A 49 -10.77 -0.58 -0.51
N GLU A 50 -9.46 -0.54 -0.71
CA GLU A 50 -8.48 -1.06 0.24
C GLU A 50 -8.03 0.07 1.18
N LEU A 51 -8.55 0.05 2.41
CA LEU A 51 -8.20 1.02 3.44
C LEU A 51 -7.08 0.45 4.33
N ASP A 52 -5.90 1.04 4.24
CA ASP A 52 -4.72 0.71 5.01
C ASP A 52 -4.53 1.67 6.19
N ILE A 53 -4.60 1.13 7.41
CA ILE A 53 -4.28 1.84 8.65
C ILE A 53 -2.87 1.46 9.08
N PHE A 54 -1.94 2.41 9.07
CA PHE A 54 -0.53 2.14 9.38
C PHE A 54 -0.25 2.22 10.88
N ALA A 55 0.47 1.23 11.40
CA ALA A 55 0.97 1.23 12.78
C ALA A 55 2.24 2.09 12.91
N LYS A 56 2.72 2.28 14.15
CA LYS A 56 3.99 2.98 14.42
C LYS A 56 5.14 2.36 13.62
N PRO A 57 6.10 3.17 13.13
CA PRO A 57 6.22 4.62 13.30
C PRO A 57 5.40 5.45 12.30
N PHE A 58 4.66 4.80 11.40
CA PHE A 58 3.91 5.48 10.34
C PHE A 58 2.53 5.96 10.78
N ALA A 59 2.04 5.50 11.94
CA ALA A 59 0.84 6.06 12.57
C ALA A 59 0.99 7.59 12.78
N PRO A 60 -0.06 8.40 12.56
CA PRO A 60 -1.46 8.01 12.32
C PRO A 60 -1.84 7.92 10.82
N LEU A 61 -0.91 7.58 9.92
CA LEU A 61 -1.18 7.52 8.48
C LEU A 61 -2.26 6.49 8.14
N VAL A 62 -3.23 6.92 7.33
CA VAL A 62 -4.27 6.08 6.73
C VAL A 62 -4.29 6.35 5.23
N LEU A 63 -4.30 5.29 4.42
CA LEU A 63 -4.38 5.38 2.96
C LEU A 63 -5.57 4.57 2.45
N ALA A 64 -6.29 5.10 1.47
CA ALA A 64 -7.33 4.38 0.75
C ALA A 64 -6.91 4.23 -0.71
N GLU A 65 -6.78 2.99 -1.18
CA GLU A 65 -6.49 2.66 -2.57
C GLU A 65 -7.75 2.05 -3.21
N VAL A 66 -8.01 2.39 -4.47
CA VAL A 66 -9.10 1.80 -5.26
C VAL A 66 -8.51 1.32 -6.57
N GLU A 67 -8.75 0.05 -6.88
CA GLU A 67 -8.29 -0.57 -8.13
C GLU A 67 -9.36 -0.42 -9.22
N PHE A 68 -8.93 0.00 -10.41
CA PHE A 68 -9.76 0.16 -11.59
C PHE A 68 -9.15 -0.60 -12.77
N ASP A 69 -9.99 -1.24 -13.57
CA ASP A 69 -9.54 -1.97 -14.77
C ASP A 69 -9.06 -1.01 -15.89
N THR A 70 -9.54 0.24 -15.89
CA THR A 70 -9.19 1.24 -16.90
C THR A 70 -8.96 2.63 -16.30
N GLU A 71 -8.17 3.46 -17.00
CA GLU A 71 -7.97 4.85 -16.61
C GLU A 71 -9.26 5.67 -16.67
N GLU A 72 -10.14 5.38 -17.63
CA GLU A 72 -11.43 6.06 -17.78
C GLU A 72 -12.33 5.80 -16.57
N ALA A 73 -12.34 4.57 -16.05
CA ALA A 73 -13.08 4.22 -14.84
C ALA A 73 -12.52 4.97 -13.62
N ALA A 74 -11.18 5.06 -13.50
CA ALA A 74 -10.54 5.83 -12.44
C ALA A 74 -10.90 7.33 -12.51
N LYS A 75 -10.90 7.93 -13.70
CA LYS A 75 -11.24 9.35 -13.90
C LYS A 75 -12.73 9.64 -13.67
N ALA A 76 -13.61 8.66 -13.89
CA ALA A 76 -15.05 8.79 -13.65
C ALA A 76 -15.46 8.46 -12.20
N PHE A 77 -14.55 7.91 -11.39
CA PHE A 77 -14.85 7.52 -10.02
C PHE A 77 -15.13 8.74 -9.14
N THR A 78 -16.23 8.66 -8.38
CA THR A 78 -16.56 9.68 -7.37
C THR A 78 -16.20 9.14 -5.99
N PRO A 79 -15.17 9.70 -5.33
CA PRO A 79 -14.76 9.21 -4.02
C PRO A 79 -15.81 9.50 -2.95
N PRO A 80 -15.94 8.65 -1.91
CA PRO A 80 -16.76 8.93 -0.74
C PRO A 80 -16.33 10.21 0.01
N ASP A 81 -17.26 10.86 0.70
CA ASP A 81 -17.00 12.11 1.46
C ASP A 81 -15.91 11.98 2.55
N TRP A 82 -15.66 10.76 3.03
CA TRP A 82 -14.64 10.48 4.04
C TRP A 82 -13.23 10.36 3.45
N PHE A 83 -13.08 10.30 2.12
CA PHE A 83 -11.76 10.36 1.49
C PHE A 83 -11.12 11.73 1.79
N GLY A 84 -9.86 11.69 2.19
CA GLY A 84 -9.08 12.89 2.41
C GLY A 84 -8.50 13.43 1.10
N ARG A 85 -7.31 14.02 1.22
CA ARG A 85 -6.55 14.49 0.07
C ARG A 85 -6.23 13.34 -0.89
N GLU A 86 -6.46 13.55 -2.18
CA GLU A 86 -5.97 12.66 -3.22
C GLU A 86 -4.43 12.71 -3.30
N VAL A 87 -3.80 11.54 -3.22
CA VAL A 87 -2.34 11.36 -3.28
C VAL A 87 -1.94 10.43 -4.43
N THR A 88 -2.84 10.19 -5.38
CA THR A 88 -2.60 9.39 -6.58
C THR A 88 -1.37 9.93 -7.33
N GLY A 89 -0.35 9.08 -7.50
CA GLY A 89 0.89 9.47 -8.20
C GLY A 89 1.91 10.24 -7.37
N ASP A 90 1.63 10.57 -6.10
CA ASP A 90 2.63 11.18 -5.21
C ASP A 90 3.64 10.12 -4.76
N PRO A 91 4.91 10.18 -5.20
CA PRO A 91 5.91 9.19 -4.84
C PRO A 91 6.12 9.12 -3.32
N ALA A 92 5.81 10.18 -2.58
CA ALA A 92 5.97 10.26 -1.12
C ALA A 92 5.15 9.21 -0.35
N TYR A 93 4.02 8.76 -0.90
CA TYR A 93 3.10 7.81 -0.26
C TYR A 93 3.23 6.38 -0.80
N THR A 94 4.19 6.13 -1.68
CA THR A 94 4.48 4.77 -2.12
C THR A 94 5.10 3.95 -0.98
N ASN A 95 4.72 2.68 -0.83
CA ASN A 95 5.27 1.79 0.20
C ASN A 95 6.81 1.75 0.22
N ALA A 96 7.45 1.85 -0.95
CA ALA A 96 8.91 1.88 -1.08
C ALA A 96 9.53 3.15 -0.49
N ASN A 97 8.89 4.31 -0.64
CA ASN A 97 9.38 5.54 -0.04
C ASN A 97 8.97 5.67 1.43
N LEU A 98 7.81 5.14 1.81
CA LEU A 98 7.42 5.03 3.22
C LEU A 98 8.45 4.21 4.00
N SER A 99 8.85 3.03 3.53
CA SER A 99 9.83 2.19 4.25
C SER A 99 11.22 2.83 4.38
N ARG A 100 11.58 3.73 3.45
CA ARG A 100 12.83 4.52 3.47
C ARG A 100 12.78 5.77 4.35
N ARG A 101 11.58 6.29 4.64
CA ARG A 101 11.38 7.57 5.33
C ARG A 101 11.49 7.51 6.85
N ALA A 102 11.45 6.33 7.44
CA ALA A 102 11.43 6.18 8.90
C ALA A 102 12.84 6.37 9.51
N CYS A 103 13.31 7.61 9.43
CA CYS A 103 14.28 8.23 10.32
C CYS A 103 14.11 9.75 10.22
N LEU A 104 12.98 10.27 10.70
CA LEU A 104 12.87 11.66 11.15
C LEU A 104 12.09 11.62 12.46
N GLU A 105 12.84 11.66 13.56
CA GLU A 105 12.31 12.02 14.87
C GLU A 105 11.66 13.42 14.74
N ILE A 106 10.42 13.54 15.22
CA ILE A 106 9.83 14.83 15.64
C ILE A 106 9.77 14.78 17.15
#